data_AF-A0A2H0Q9E7-F1
#
_entry.id   AF-A0A2H0Q9E7-F1
#
_cell.length_a   1.000
_cell.length_b   1.000
_cell.length_c   1.000
_cell.angle_alpha   90.00
_cell.angle_beta   90.00
_cell.angle_gamma   90.00
#
_symmetry.space_group_name_H-M   'P 1'
#
loop_
_entity.id
_entity.type
_entity.pdbx_description
1 polymer ?
#
loop_
_entity_poly.entity_id
_entity_poly.type
_entity_poly.pdbx_seq_one_letter_code
_entity_poly.pdbx_strand_id
1 'polypeptide(L)'
;MAKKQRCEIELHHNGKPQAISFSAAISDPHLCDLLMSEFAPLGLASHEKRELSRRDREQLCRFRNLESHDVKKHATKFLKAVSKIRAGSEVVISASDVGAYVCLAAIYSGNLPDHITLSFKLKDIPVKLFPKELVHTDMPHNVDINVYSEEDSWINRFQTICELPAHMEAKSRRRVRAAA
;
A
#
# COMPACT_ATOMS: atom_id res chain seq x y z
N MET A 1 -11.19 -15.16 16.29
CA MET A 1 -10.91 -13.84 16.89
C MET A 1 -10.09 -13.05 15.89
N ALA A 2 -10.53 -11.86 15.47
CA ALA A 2 -9.74 -11.01 14.60
C ALA A 2 -8.53 -10.46 15.36
N LYS A 3 -7.33 -10.64 14.82
CA LYS A 3 -6.11 -10.04 15.35
C LYS A 3 -6.02 -8.60 14.88
N LYS A 4 -5.30 -7.75 15.62
CA LYS A 4 -5.03 -6.37 15.22
C LYS A 4 -3.55 -6.22 14.96
N GLN A 5 -3.18 -5.80 13.76
CA GLN A 5 -1.81 -5.39 13.46
C GLN A 5 -1.69 -3.89 13.70
N ARG A 6 -0.67 -3.49 14.46
CA ARG A 6 -0.30 -2.09 14.60
C ARG A 6 0.40 -1.64 13.32
N CYS A 7 -0.06 -0.54 12.77
CA CYS A 7 0.46 0.06 11.54
C CYS A 7 0.80 1.52 11.82
N GLU A 8 1.84 2.02 11.17
CA GLU A 8 2.32 3.39 11.34
C GLU A 8 2.57 4.02 9.97
N ILE A 9 2.23 5.30 9.87
CA ILE A 9 2.61 6.17 8.75
C ILE A 9 3.42 7.30 9.36
N GLU A 10 4.64 7.49 8.88
CA GLU A 10 5.52 8.57 9.31
C GLU A 10 5.40 9.73 8.33
N LEU A 11 5.06 10.91 8.86
CA LEU A 11 5.07 12.16 8.10
C LEU A 11 6.25 13.00 8.55
N HIS A 12 7.07 13.42 7.60
CA HIS A 12 8.17 14.33 7.84
C HIS A 12 7.83 15.68 7.23
N HIS A 13 7.64 16.67 8.11
CA HIS A 13 7.42 18.07 7.73
C HIS A 13 8.36 18.95 8.54
N ASN A 14 9.10 19.85 7.88
CA ASN A 14 10.09 20.73 8.54
C ASN A 14 11.12 19.97 9.41
N GLY A 15 11.53 18.77 8.98
CA GLY A 15 12.45 17.91 9.73
C GLY A 15 11.88 17.28 11.01
N LYS A 16 10.59 17.50 11.30
CA LYS A 16 9.91 16.91 12.47
C LYS A 16 9.11 15.68 12.03
N PRO A 17 9.44 14.48 12.53
CA PRO A 17 8.62 13.30 12.29
C PRO A 17 7.35 13.36 13.13
N GLN A 18 6.22 13.06 12.50
CA GLN A 18 4.93 12.83 13.14
C GLN A 18 4.43 11.44 12.73
N ALA A 19 4.28 10.55 13.71
CA ALA A 19 3.71 9.23 13.48
C ALA A 19 2.17 9.26 13.56
N ILE A 20 1.51 8.63 12.59
CA ILE A 20 0.08 8.31 12.64
C ILE A 20 -0.04 6.80 12.83
N SER A 21 -0.32 6.40 14.07
CA SER A 21 -0.53 5.00 14.42
C SER A 21 -2.00 4.61 14.30
N PHE A 22 -2.25 3.42 13.77
CA PHE A 22 -3.57 2.81 13.75
C PHE A 22 -3.48 1.29 13.86
N SER A 23 -4.63 0.65 13.96
CA SER A 23 -4.73 -0.81 13.96
C SER A 23 -5.60 -1.27 12.82
N ALA A 24 -5.06 -2.15 11.98
CA ALA A 24 -5.81 -2.86 10.96
C ALA A 24 -6.36 -4.16 11.56
N ALA A 25 -7.65 -4.43 11.34
CA ALA A 25 -8.21 -5.74 11.62
C ALA A 25 -7.63 -6.74 10.62
N ILE A 26 -7.07 -7.83 11.13
CA ILE A 26 -6.52 -8.91 10.31
C ILE A 26 -7.15 -10.20 10.77
N SER A 27 -7.78 -10.88 9.84
CA SER A 27 -8.31 -12.22 10.03
C SER A 27 -7.24 -13.23 9.67
N ASP A 28 -7.08 -14.26 10.50
CA ASP A 28 -6.27 -15.40 10.13
C ASP A 28 -6.97 -16.10 8.95
N PRO A 29 -6.26 -16.37 7.84
CA PRO A 29 -6.86 -17.02 6.67
C PRO A 29 -7.30 -18.45 7.03
N HIS A 30 -8.41 -18.91 6.44
CA HIS A 30 -8.80 -20.30 6.54
C HIS A 30 -7.82 -21.17 5.75
N LEU A 31 -7.69 -22.44 6.12
CA LEU A 31 -6.77 -23.36 5.42
C LEU A 31 -7.08 -23.43 3.91
N CYS A 32 -8.36 -23.37 3.53
CA CYS A 32 -8.79 -23.35 2.13
C CYS A 32 -8.25 -22.12 1.38
N ASP A 33 -8.16 -20.97 2.03
CA ASP A 33 -7.62 -19.73 1.44
C ASP A 33 -6.11 -19.82 1.18
N LEU A 34 -5.42 -20.76 1.84
CA LEU A 34 -3.98 -20.99 1.71
C LEU A 34 -3.65 -22.04 0.64
N LEU A 35 -4.62 -22.64 -0.04
CA LEU A 35 -4.32 -23.62 -1.09
C LEU A 35 -3.61 -22.96 -2.27
N MET A 36 -2.66 -23.66 -2.90
CA MET A 36 -1.87 -23.10 -4.03
C MET A 36 -2.76 -22.62 -5.18
N SER A 37 -3.93 -23.25 -5.37
CA SER A 37 -4.92 -22.85 -6.38
C SER A 37 -5.44 -21.42 -6.18
N GLU A 38 -5.52 -20.95 -4.93
CA GLU A 38 -6.01 -19.60 -4.60
C GLU A 38 -5.09 -18.48 -5.07
N PHE A 39 -3.84 -18.82 -5.39
CA PHE A 39 -2.82 -17.88 -5.88
C PHE A 39 -2.62 -17.97 -7.39
N ALA A 40 -3.31 -18.89 -8.08
CA ALA A 40 -3.26 -18.99 -9.53
C ALA A 40 -3.65 -17.68 -10.25
N PRO A 41 -4.66 -16.91 -9.80
CA PRO A 41 -5.03 -15.63 -10.41
C PRO A 41 -3.95 -14.54 -10.32
N LEU A 42 -2.96 -14.70 -9.42
CA LEU A 42 -1.86 -13.73 -9.30
C LEU A 42 -0.90 -13.78 -10.49
N GLY A 43 -0.98 -14.81 -11.34
CA GLY A 43 -0.14 -14.90 -12.52
C GLY A 43 1.35 -15.09 -12.23
N LEU A 44 1.71 -15.53 -11.02
CA LEU A 44 3.10 -15.73 -10.61
C LEU A 44 3.87 -16.55 -11.65
N ALA A 45 5.12 -16.19 -11.90
CA ALA A 45 6.02 -16.97 -12.73
C ALA A 45 6.34 -18.32 -12.09
N SER A 46 6.76 -19.30 -12.90
CA SER A 46 7.04 -20.66 -12.41
C SER A 46 8.10 -20.70 -11.31
N HIS A 47 9.08 -19.79 -11.31
CA HIS A 47 10.09 -19.71 -10.25
C HIS A 47 9.49 -19.13 -8.95
N GLU A 48 8.74 -18.03 -9.04
CA GLU A 48 8.03 -17.44 -7.89
C GLU A 48 7.06 -18.43 -7.23
N LYS A 49 6.34 -19.23 -8.02
CA LYS A 49 5.45 -20.29 -7.49
C LYS A 49 6.19 -21.32 -6.64
N ARG A 50 7.45 -21.63 -6.96
CA ARG A 50 8.28 -22.57 -6.18
C ARG A 50 8.72 -21.97 -4.85
N GLU A 51 8.88 -20.65 -4.81
CA GLU A 51 9.28 -19.92 -3.60
C GLU A 51 8.10 -19.55 -2.69
N LEU A 52 6.87 -19.76 -3.16
CA LEU A 52 5.64 -19.42 -2.45
C LEU A 52 5.42 -20.31 -1.21
N SER A 53 6.02 -19.93 -0.09
CA SER A 53 5.91 -20.66 1.16
C SER A 53 4.53 -20.50 1.80
N ARG A 54 4.24 -21.26 2.86
CA ARG A 54 3.03 -21.06 3.66
C ARG A 54 2.95 -19.64 4.23
N ARG A 55 4.08 -19.09 4.71
CA ARG A 55 4.14 -17.74 5.30
C ARG A 55 3.82 -16.67 4.26
N ASP A 56 4.33 -16.83 3.04
CA ASP A 56 4.07 -15.88 1.94
C ASP A 56 2.59 -15.91 1.54
N ARG A 57 2.00 -17.10 1.46
CA ARG A 57 0.55 -17.28 1.22
C ARG A 57 -0.30 -16.61 2.31
N GLU A 58 0.08 -16.77 3.57
CA GLU A 58 -0.58 -16.10 4.68
C GLU A 58 -0.50 -14.57 4.54
N GLN A 59 0.65 -14.02 4.15
CA GLN A 59 0.79 -12.57 3.92
C GLN A 59 -0.08 -12.09 2.76
N LEU A 60 -0.02 -12.77 1.61
CA LEU A 60 -0.85 -12.42 0.44
C LEU A 60 -2.34 -12.47 0.76
N CYS A 61 -2.79 -13.48 1.50
CA CYS A 61 -4.18 -13.56 1.97
C CYS A 61 -4.55 -12.37 2.85
N ARG A 62 -3.65 -11.91 3.74
CA ARG A 62 -3.92 -10.73 4.57
C ARG A 62 -4.19 -9.50 3.73
N PHE A 63 -3.34 -9.21 2.74
CA PHE A 63 -3.55 -8.07 1.84
C PHE A 63 -4.83 -8.19 1.02
N ARG A 64 -5.12 -9.39 0.49
CA ARG A 64 -6.32 -9.66 -0.31
C ARG A 64 -7.61 -9.51 0.51
N ASN A 65 -7.55 -9.82 1.79
CA ASN A 65 -8.69 -9.81 2.70
C ASN A 65 -8.74 -8.54 3.58
N LEU A 66 -7.93 -7.51 3.27
CA LEU A 66 -8.06 -6.22 3.95
C LEU A 66 -9.44 -5.64 3.70
N GLU A 67 -10.15 -5.32 4.78
CA GLU A 67 -11.47 -4.71 4.66
C GLU A 67 -11.34 -3.29 4.08
N SER A 68 -11.83 -3.09 2.85
CA SER A 68 -11.81 -1.80 2.15
C SER A 68 -12.42 -0.65 2.99
N HIS A 69 -13.40 -0.94 3.84
CA HIS A 69 -13.96 0.03 4.80
C HIS A 69 -12.91 0.54 5.80
N ASP A 70 -12.13 -0.36 6.39
CA ASP A 70 -11.10 0.00 7.37
C ASP A 70 -9.94 0.76 6.73
N VAL A 71 -9.53 0.36 5.52
CA VAL A 71 -8.53 1.10 4.75
C VAL A 71 -9.01 2.53 4.47
N LYS A 72 -10.26 2.71 4.00
CA LYS A 72 -10.86 4.04 3.77
C LYS A 72 -10.95 4.88 5.03
N LYS A 73 -11.33 4.26 6.15
CA LYS A 73 -11.41 4.93 7.47
C LYS A 73 -10.05 5.47 7.90
N HIS A 74 -8.99 4.66 7.77
CA HIS A 74 -7.64 5.10 8.14
C HIS A 74 -7.06 6.09 7.14
N ALA A 75 -7.36 5.95 5.84
CA ALA A 75 -7.00 6.94 4.82
C ALA A 75 -7.62 8.30 5.13
N THR A 76 -8.89 8.33 5.56
CA THR A 76 -9.56 9.57 5.98
C THR A 76 -8.87 10.23 7.18
N LYS A 77 -8.39 9.44 8.15
CA LYS A 77 -7.64 9.98 9.30
C LYS A 77 -6.30 10.56 8.86
N PHE A 78 -5.59 9.85 7.99
CA PHE A 78 -4.34 10.31 7.40
C PHE A 78 -4.54 11.64 6.64
N LEU A 79 -5.55 11.72 5.77
CA LEU A 79 -5.90 12.94 5.03
C LEU A 79 -6.17 14.13 5.95
N LYS A 80 -6.88 13.93 7.06
CA LYS A 80 -7.14 14.98 8.06
C LYS A 80 -5.87 15.49 8.76
N ALA A 81 -4.84 14.68 8.85
CA ALA A 81 -3.55 15.11 9.40
C ALA A 81 -2.77 15.91 8.35
N VAL A 82 -2.71 15.40 7.12
CA VAL A 82 -2.05 16.05 5.98
C VAL A 82 -2.68 17.42 5.65
N SER A 83 -4.01 17.54 5.75
CA SER A 83 -4.73 18.78 5.43
C SER A 83 -4.42 19.95 6.39
N LYS A 84 -3.80 19.68 7.55
CA LYS A 84 -3.40 20.72 8.53
C LYS A 84 -2.04 21.33 8.20
N ILE A 85 -1.32 20.77 7.23
CA ILE A 85 0.00 21.23 6.82
C ILE A 85 -0.13 22.52 6.02
N ARG A 86 0.78 23.46 6.28
CA ARG A 86 0.80 24.79 5.66
C ARG A 86 1.09 24.70 4.16
N ALA A 87 0.45 25.59 3.38
CA ALA A 87 0.72 25.79 1.95
C ALA A 87 2.21 26.01 1.62
N GLY A 88 2.61 25.46 0.48
CA GLY A 88 3.99 25.50 -0.02
C GLY A 88 4.96 24.56 0.69
N SER A 89 4.47 23.71 1.61
CA SER A 89 5.32 22.73 2.29
C SER A 89 5.60 21.52 1.40
N GLU A 90 6.82 21.00 1.51
CA GLU A 90 7.16 19.66 1.04
C GLU A 90 7.06 18.67 2.21
N VAL A 91 6.41 17.53 1.96
CA VAL A 91 6.18 16.50 2.96
C VAL A 91 6.63 15.16 2.42
N VAL A 92 7.47 14.47 3.18
CA VAL A 92 7.86 13.08 2.89
C VAL A 92 7.04 12.17 3.78
N ILE A 93 6.36 11.21 3.18
CA ILE A 93 5.51 10.23 3.87
C ILE A 93 6.13 8.86 3.68
N SER A 94 6.49 8.20 4.78
CA SER A 94 7.04 6.85 4.76
C SER A 94 6.03 5.89 5.39
N ALA A 95 5.76 4.77 4.73
CA ALA A 95 4.90 3.74 5.26
C ALA A 95 5.26 2.36 4.69
N SER A 96 4.97 1.31 5.45
CA SER A 96 5.11 -0.07 5.01
C SER A 96 3.81 -0.85 5.18
N ASP A 97 3.71 -2.01 4.53
CA ASP A 97 2.63 -2.98 4.73
C ASP A 97 1.24 -2.31 4.58
N VAL A 98 0.29 -2.57 5.49
CA VAL A 98 -1.05 -1.93 5.48
C VAL A 98 -0.99 -0.41 5.57
N GLY A 99 0.05 0.15 6.21
CA GLY A 99 0.33 1.60 6.22
C GLY A 99 0.42 2.18 4.81
N ALA A 100 1.16 1.49 3.95
CA ALA A 100 1.34 1.89 2.57
C ALA A 100 0.07 1.69 1.73
N TYR A 101 -0.74 0.66 2.01
CA TYR A 101 -2.08 0.52 1.40
C TYR A 101 -3.01 1.69 1.76
N VAL A 102 -2.96 2.16 3.01
CA VAL A 102 -3.71 3.34 3.46
C VAL A 102 -3.25 4.60 2.72
N CYS A 103 -1.95 4.77 2.51
CA CYS A 103 -1.41 5.86 1.70
C CYS A 103 -1.89 5.79 0.24
N LEU A 104 -1.83 4.61 -0.40
CA LEU A 104 -2.37 4.43 -1.75
C LEU A 104 -3.85 4.77 -1.83
N ALA A 105 -4.66 4.29 -0.89
CA ALA A 105 -6.09 4.62 -0.85
C ALA A 105 -6.32 6.13 -0.67
N ALA A 106 -5.51 6.81 0.13
CA ALA A 106 -5.58 8.27 0.27
C ALA A 106 -5.25 8.99 -1.05
N ILE A 107 -4.19 8.55 -1.74
CA ILE A 107 -3.76 9.11 -3.03
C ILE A 107 -4.86 8.99 -4.08
N TYR A 108 -5.40 7.80 -4.29
CA TYR A 108 -6.42 7.56 -5.31
C TYR A 108 -7.85 7.93 -4.84
N SER A 109 -8.01 8.49 -3.65
CA SER A 109 -9.30 9.04 -3.19
C SER A 109 -9.65 10.38 -3.82
N GLY A 110 -8.64 11.16 -4.25
CA GLY A 110 -8.82 12.50 -4.82
C GLY A 110 -9.00 13.61 -3.79
N ASN A 111 -8.79 13.30 -2.51
CA ASN A 111 -8.97 14.24 -1.40
C ASN A 111 -7.64 14.73 -0.81
N LEU A 112 -6.51 14.51 -1.50
CA LEU A 112 -5.24 15.08 -1.08
C LEU A 112 -5.25 16.60 -1.33
N PRO A 113 -4.72 17.40 -0.39
CA PRO A 113 -4.57 18.83 -0.61
C PRO A 113 -3.61 19.10 -1.77
N ASP A 114 -3.99 20.03 -2.65
CA ASP A 114 -3.21 20.49 -3.80
C ASP A 114 -2.18 21.58 -3.43
N HIS A 115 -2.34 22.21 -2.26
CA HIS A 115 -1.49 23.29 -1.77
C HIS A 115 -0.13 22.86 -1.21
N ILE A 116 0.18 21.56 -1.20
CA ILE A 116 1.46 21.00 -0.72
C ILE A 116 2.02 20.00 -1.72
N THR A 117 3.33 19.77 -1.68
CA THR A 117 3.98 18.71 -2.45
C THR A 117 4.21 17.49 -1.56
N LEU A 118 3.84 16.31 -2.04
CA LEU A 118 3.89 15.06 -1.28
C LEU A 118 4.79 14.04 -1.99
N SER A 119 5.76 13.50 -1.27
CA SER A 119 6.59 12.37 -1.72
C SER A 119 6.32 11.16 -0.84
N PHE A 120 5.81 10.09 -1.43
CA PHE A 120 5.50 8.85 -0.74
C PHE A 120 6.62 7.83 -0.93
N LYS A 121 7.12 7.29 0.17
CA LYS A 121 8.09 6.19 0.26
C LYS A 121 7.37 4.99 0.82
N LEU A 122 6.89 4.12 -0.07
CA LEU A 122 6.05 2.97 0.27
C LEU A 122 6.88 1.69 0.18
N LYS A 123 6.93 0.96 1.29
CA LYS A 123 7.83 -0.19 1.45
C LYS A 123 7.08 -1.52 1.58
N ASP A 124 7.62 -2.58 0.98
CA ASP A 124 7.21 -3.98 1.18
C ASP A 124 5.71 -4.23 0.95
N ILE A 125 5.17 -3.72 -0.17
CA ILE A 125 3.75 -3.86 -0.51
C ILE A 125 3.51 -4.65 -1.81
N PRO A 126 2.58 -5.63 -1.80
CA PRO A 126 2.15 -6.28 -3.04
C PRO A 126 1.15 -5.39 -3.77
N VAL A 127 1.65 -4.42 -4.55
CA VAL A 127 0.84 -3.41 -5.26
C VAL A 127 -0.20 -4.06 -6.18
N LYS A 128 0.13 -5.20 -6.80
CA LYS A 128 -0.77 -5.92 -7.71
C LYS A 128 -2.10 -6.32 -7.05
N LEU A 129 -2.08 -6.51 -5.73
CA LEU A 129 -3.25 -6.90 -4.93
C LEU A 129 -4.13 -5.69 -4.53
N PHE A 130 -3.76 -4.47 -4.91
CA PHE A 130 -4.50 -3.29 -4.48
C PHE A 130 -5.95 -3.32 -5.01
N PRO A 131 -6.98 -3.14 -4.15
CA PRO A 131 -8.36 -3.26 -4.58
C PRO A 131 -8.81 -2.14 -5.51
N LYS A 132 -9.48 -2.50 -6.62
CA LYS A 132 -9.97 -1.56 -7.63
C LYS A 132 -10.96 -0.54 -7.06
N GLU A 133 -11.78 -0.94 -6.09
CA GLU A 133 -12.78 -0.10 -5.44
C GLU A 133 -12.20 0.99 -4.53
N LEU A 134 -10.89 0.99 -4.31
CA LEU A 134 -10.15 2.06 -3.63
C LEU A 134 -9.57 3.10 -4.61
N VAL A 135 -9.67 2.86 -5.91
CA VAL A 135 -9.06 3.69 -6.96
C VAL A 135 -10.11 4.57 -7.65
N HIS A 136 -10.40 5.73 -7.05
CA HIS A 136 -11.49 6.61 -7.51
C HIS A 136 -11.05 7.65 -8.55
N THR A 137 -9.90 8.28 -8.36
CA THR A 137 -9.38 9.34 -9.26
C THR A 137 -8.06 8.97 -9.91
N ASP A 138 -7.62 9.78 -10.86
CA ASP A 138 -6.24 9.82 -11.34
C ASP A 138 -5.29 10.33 -10.25
N MET A 139 -4.03 9.91 -10.33
CA MET A 139 -3.00 10.34 -9.39
C MET A 139 -2.79 11.87 -9.46
N PRO A 140 -2.79 12.59 -8.32
CA PRO A 140 -2.61 14.03 -8.30
C PRO A 140 -1.23 14.47 -8.83
N HIS A 141 -1.17 15.67 -9.41
CA HIS A 141 0.04 16.24 -10.02
C HIS A 141 1.08 16.74 -9.00
N ASN A 142 0.70 16.89 -7.74
CA ASN A 142 1.56 17.32 -6.64
C ASN A 142 2.07 16.12 -5.80
N VAL A 143 1.87 14.90 -6.30
CA VAL A 143 2.24 13.65 -5.65
C VAL A 143 3.33 12.92 -6.46
N ASP A 144 4.33 12.41 -5.75
CA ASP A 144 5.33 11.47 -6.24
C ASP A 144 5.28 10.18 -5.38
N ILE A 145 5.36 9.01 -6.03
CA ILE A 145 5.29 7.72 -5.35
C ILE A 145 6.50 6.87 -5.70
N ASN A 146 7.29 6.53 -4.68
CA ASN A 146 8.36 5.57 -4.75
C ASN A 146 7.96 4.32 -3.97
N VAL A 147 7.72 3.23 -4.70
CA VAL A 147 7.49 1.90 -4.12
C VAL A 147 8.79 1.12 -4.19
N TYR A 148 9.26 0.65 -3.04
CA TYR A 148 10.50 -0.10 -2.96
C TYR A 148 10.38 -1.23 -1.93
N SER A 149 11.39 -2.08 -1.93
CA SER A 149 11.50 -3.18 -1.00
C SER A 149 12.90 -3.18 -0.41
N GLU A 150 13.04 -3.57 0.85
CA GLU A 150 14.38 -3.80 1.44
C GLU A 150 15.02 -5.06 0.88
N GLU A 151 16.34 -5.16 0.93
CA GLU A 151 17.12 -6.28 0.36
C GLU A 151 16.63 -7.66 0.86
N ASP A 152 16.35 -7.78 2.15
CA ASP A 152 15.86 -9.00 2.80
C ASP A 152 14.33 -9.12 2.83
N SER A 153 13.62 -8.30 2.05
CA SER A 153 12.16 -8.30 2.05
C SER A 153 11.60 -9.58 1.44
N TRP A 154 10.57 -10.10 2.09
CA TRP A 154 9.89 -11.31 1.64
C TRP A 154 9.36 -11.18 0.20
N ILE A 155 9.03 -9.95 -0.21
CA ILE A 155 8.38 -9.63 -1.48
C ILE A 155 9.34 -9.61 -2.68
N ASN A 156 10.65 -9.48 -2.45
CA ASN A 156 11.65 -9.43 -3.53
C ASN A 156 11.69 -10.70 -4.39
N ARG A 157 11.19 -11.79 -3.82
CA ARG A 157 11.05 -13.09 -4.49
C ARG A 157 9.85 -13.16 -5.44
N PHE A 158 9.06 -12.09 -5.50
CA PHE A 158 7.78 -12.04 -6.20
C PHE A 158 7.64 -10.73 -6.99
N GLN A 159 8.40 -10.57 -8.07
CA GLN A 159 8.31 -9.44 -8.99
C GLN A 159 6.88 -9.21 -9.51
N THR A 160 6.15 -10.28 -9.82
CA THR A 160 4.79 -10.19 -10.41
C THR A 160 3.81 -9.42 -9.52
N ILE A 161 3.93 -9.54 -8.19
CA ILE A 161 3.02 -8.86 -7.25
C ILE A 161 3.47 -7.44 -6.89
N CYS A 162 4.70 -7.07 -7.24
CA CYS A 162 5.21 -5.69 -7.12
C CYS A 162 4.74 -4.79 -8.27
N GLU A 163 4.32 -5.37 -9.39
CA GLU A 163 3.79 -4.63 -10.52
C GLU A 163 2.50 -3.88 -10.18
N LEU A 164 2.28 -2.74 -10.86
CA LEU A 164 1.01 -2.04 -10.75
C LEU A 164 -0.11 -2.88 -11.39
N PRO A 165 -1.30 -2.91 -10.79
CA PRO A 165 -2.46 -3.48 -11.46
C PRO A 165 -2.96 -2.53 -12.54
N ALA A 166 -3.51 -3.08 -13.64
CA ALA A 166 -3.92 -2.32 -14.82
C ALA A 166 -4.87 -1.13 -14.53
N HIS A 167 -5.72 -1.28 -13.50
CA HIS A 167 -6.66 -0.23 -13.10
C HIS A 167 -5.98 0.98 -12.40
N MET A 168 -4.77 0.79 -11.87
CA MET A 168 -3.92 1.88 -11.39
C MET A 168 -3.05 2.42 -12.53
N GLU A 169 -2.47 1.57 -13.38
CA GLU A 169 -1.62 2.01 -14.49
C GLU A 169 -2.32 3.05 -15.40
N ALA A 170 -3.59 2.81 -15.73
CA ALA A 170 -4.42 3.73 -16.49
C ALA A 170 -4.53 5.13 -15.86
N LYS A 171 -4.34 5.22 -14.54
CA LYS A 171 -4.52 6.40 -13.69
C LYS A 171 -3.22 7.03 -13.18
N SER A 172 -2.06 6.43 -13.48
CA SER A 172 -0.77 6.75 -12.83
C SER A 172 0.25 7.48 -13.71
N ARG A 173 -0.14 7.93 -14.91
CA ARG A 173 0.69 8.64 -15.93
C ARG A 173 2.13 8.98 -15.47
N ARG A 174 3.03 7.99 -15.57
CA ARG A 174 4.51 8.04 -15.44
C ARG A 174 5.16 8.39 -14.07
N ARG A 175 4.47 8.38 -12.92
CA ARG A 175 5.11 8.78 -11.62
C ARG A 175 5.08 7.78 -10.49
N VAL A 176 4.81 6.52 -10.79
CA VAL A 176 5.06 5.44 -9.83
C VAL A 176 6.34 4.76 -10.26
N ARG A 177 7.37 4.84 -9.43
CA ARG A 177 8.59 4.04 -9.58
C ARG A 177 8.42 2.82 -8.68
N ALA A 178 8.26 1.65 -9.28
CA ALA A 178 8.40 0.39 -8.57
C ALA A 178 9.87 -0.03 -8.66
N ALA A 179 10.48 -0.41 -7.54
CA ALA A 179 11.81 -0.99 -7.53
C ALA A 179 11.81 -2.30 -8.33
N ALA A 180 12.83 -2.45 -9.18
CA ALA A 180 13.17 -3.68 -9.87
C ALA A 180 13.92 -4.63 -8.92
#